data_AF-A0A2V6IZM8-F1
#
_entry.id   AF-A0A2V6IZM8-F1
#
_cell.length_a   1.000
_cell.length_b   1.000
_cell.length_c   1.000
_cell.angle_alpha   90.00
_cell.angle_beta   90.00
_cell.angle_gamma   90.00
#
_symmetry.space_group_name_H-M   'P 1'
#
loop_
_entity.id
_entity.type
_entity.pdbx_description
1 polymer ?
#
loop_
_entity_poly.entity_id
_entity_poly.type
_entity_poly.pdbx_seq_one_letter_code
_entity_poly.pdbx_strand_id
1 'polypeptide(L)' 'MNARQATKFVESHGVVLQSARGPVPNLADAIAGTAIKGSWWGHPKGRQIFRGAKAICENPEFSRV' A
#
# COMPACT_ATOMS: atom_id res chain seq x y z
N MET A 1 2.10 -9.90 -1.53
CA MET A 1 0.92 -9.29 -0.89
C MET A 1 -0.27 -9.28 -1.85
N ASN A 2 -1.44 -9.76 -1.46
CA ASN A 2 -2.70 -9.67 -2.24
C ASN A 2 -3.66 -8.62 -1.64
N ALA A 3 -4.84 -8.45 -2.23
CA ALA A 3 -5.82 -7.44 -1.82
C ALA A 3 -6.20 -7.55 -0.32
N ARG A 4 -6.57 -8.74 0.15
CA ARG A 4 -6.92 -8.98 1.56
C ARG A 4 -5.74 -8.69 2.50
N GLN A 5 -4.52 -9.02 2.08
CA GLN A 5 -3.32 -8.70 2.87
C GLN A 5 -3.05 -7.19 2.92
N ALA A 6 -3.44 -6.42 1.89
CA ALA A 6 -3.34 -4.96 1.88
C ALA A 6 -4.24 -4.34 2.95
N THR A 7 -5.49 -4.78 3.01
CA THR A 7 -6.46 -4.30 4.00
C THR A 7 -6.00 -4.59 5.42
N LYS A 8 -5.57 -5.84 5.71
CA LYS A 8 -5.01 -6.21 7.01
C LYS A 8 -3.77 -5.41 7.39
N PHE A 9 -2.96 -5.03 6.41
CA PHE A 9 -1.80 -4.19 6.65
C PHE A 9 -2.21 -2.81 7.17
N VAL A 10 -3.30 -2.22 6.64
CA VAL A 10 -3.85 -0.97 7.16
C VAL A 10 -4.42 -1.18 8.57
N GLU A 11 -5.26 -2.20 8.78
CA GLU A 11 -5.85 -2.52 10.09
C GLU A 11 -4.80 -2.63 11.19
N SER A 12 -3.67 -3.28 10.89
CA SER A 12 -2.62 -3.54 11.89
C SER A 12 -1.79 -2.31 12.25
N HIS A 13 -1.78 -1.28 11.40
CA HIS A 13 -0.96 -0.07 11.59
C HIS A 13 -1.80 1.20 11.78
N GLY A 14 -3.11 1.14 11.57
CA GLY A 14 -4.05 2.27 11.61
C GLY A 14 -3.92 3.19 10.38
N VAL A 15 -2.78 3.87 10.25
CA VAL A 15 -2.50 4.81 9.15
C VAL A 15 -1.23 4.39 8.41
N VAL A 16 -1.28 4.39 7.07
CA VAL A 16 -0.15 4.03 6.21
C VAL A 16 -0.03 5.02 5.06
N LEU A 17 1.20 5.23 4.57
CA LEU A 17 1.45 5.97 3.34
C LEU A 17 1.23 5.03 2.15
N GLN A 18 0.50 5.48 1.14
CA GLN A 18 0.35 4.71 -0.10
C GLN A 18 1.71 4.56 -0.81
N SER A 19 2.43 5.66 -1.00
CA SER A 19 3.78 5.66 -1.61
C SER A 19 4.67 6.85 -1.20
N ALA A 20 4.22 7.72 -0.30
CA ALA A 20 5.01 8.87 0.17
C ALA A 20 6.10 8.45 1.17
N ARG A 21 6.98 9.38 1.55
CA ARG A 21 8.00 9.18 2.58
C ARG A 21 7.57 9.82 3.89
N GLY A 22 7.81 9.15 5.01
CA GLY A 22 7.46 9.67 6.32
C GLY A 22 7.65 8.64 7.43
N PRO A 23 7.25 8.99 8.66
CA PRO A 23 7.49 8.18 9.86
C PRO A 23 6.50 7.01 10.02
N VAL A 24 5.43 6.96 9.22
CA VAL A 24 4.46 5.86 9.25
C VAL A 24 4.73 4.84 8.13
N PRO A 25 4.29 3.59 8.27
CA PRO A 25 4.58 2.53 7.30
C PRO A 25 4.13 2.86 5.88
N ASN A 26 4.85 2.37 4.88
CA ASN A 26 4.57 2.60 3.47
C ASN A 26 4.11 1.29 2.79
N LEU A 27 2.92 1.34 2.17
CA LEU A 27 2.28 0.22 1.50
C LEU A 27 3.08 -0.26 0.27
N ALA A 28 3.55 0.66 -0.57
CA ALA A 28 4.33 0.32 -1.75
C ALA A 28 5.66 -0.37 -1.37
N ASP A 29 6.36 0.14 -0.36
CA ASP A 29 7.59 -0.45 0.17
C ASP A 29 7.33 -1.83 0.79
N ALA A 30 6.24 -1.99 1.56
CA ALA A 30 5.85 -3.28 2.14
C ALA A 30 5.55 -4.34 1.07
N ILE A 31 4.88 -3.95 -0.03
CA ILE A 31 4.63 -4.85 -1.17
C ILE A 31 5.94 -5.18 -1.90
N ALA A 32 6.78 -4.17 -2.11
CA ALA A 32 8.09 -4.34 -2.73
C ALA A 32 8.99 -5.27 -1.90
N GLY A 33 8.84 -5.27 -0.57
CA GLY A 33 9.71 -5.95 0.38
C GLY A 33 10.99 -5.17 0.68
N THR A 34 11.10 -3.95 0.14
CA THR A 34 12.24 -3.05 0.31
C THR A 34 11.80 -1.62 -0.01
N ALA A 35 12.59 -0.64 0.42
CA ALA A 35 12.34 0.75 0.06
C ALA A 35 12.50 0.95 -1.46
N ILE A 36 11.41 1.31 -2.15
CA ILE A 36 11.43 1.63 -3.57
C ILE A 36 12.17 2.95 -3.76
N LYS A 37 13.26 2.97 -4.53
CA LYS A 37 13.92 4.22 -4.94
C LYS A 37 13.26 4.73 -6.22
N GLY A 38 12.65 5.92 -6.18
CA GLY A 38 11.95 6.51 -7.34
C GLY A 38 10.48 6.09 -7.46
N SER A 39 9.96 6.12 -8.69
CA SER A 39 8.53 5.84 -8.96
C SER A 39 8.22 4.36 -8.88
N TRP A 40 7.20 4.01 -8.08
CA TRP A 40 6.72 2.63 -7.98
C TRP A 40 6.05 2.14 -9.27
N TRP A 41 5.62 3.03 -10.17
CA TRP A 41 4.97 2.67 -11.43
C TRP A 41 5.85 1.82 -12.34
N GLY A 42 7.17 2.04 -12.35
CA GLY A 42 8.14 1.25 -13.10
C GLY A 42 8.67 0.02 -12.37
N HIS A 43 8.26 -0.21 -11.11
CA HIS A 43 8.76 -1.32 -10.32
C HIS A 43 8.20 -2.66 -10.84
N PRO A 44 8.97 -3.78 -10.81
CA PRO A 44 8.46 -5.09 -11.22
C PRO A 44 7.18 -5.54 -10.51
N LYS A 45 6.96 -5.05 -9.28
CA LYS A 45 5.74 -5.28 -8.49
C LYS A 45 4.67 -4.19 -8.64
N GLY A 46 4.80 -3.25 -9.58
CA GLY A 46 3.90 -2.11 -9.74
C GLY A 46 2.43 -2.52 -9.87
N ARG A 47 2.13 -3.56 -10.63
CA ARG A 47 0.75 -4.10 -10.75
C ARG A 47 0.21 -4.61 -9.42
N GLN A 48 1.06 -5.19 -8.57
CA GLN A 48 0.67 -5.66 -7.24
C GLN A 48 0.42 -4.48 -6.29
N ILE A 49 1.23 -3.43 -6.38
CA ILE A 49 1.08 -2.18 -5.64
C ILE A 49 -0.25 -1.51 -5.98
N PHE A 50 -0.52 -1.33 -7.27
CA PHE A 50 -1.77 -0.74 -7.74
C PHE A 50 -3.00 -1.51 -7.23
N ARG A 51 -2.99 -2.84 -7.34
CA ARG A 51 -4.09 -3.69 -6.86
C ARG A 51 -4.29 -3.59 -5.35
N GLY A 52 -3.21 -3.54 -4.58
CA GLY A 52 -3.28 -3.38 -3.12
C GLY A 52 -3.89 -2.03 -2.75
N ALA A 53 -3.41 -0.95 -3.35
CA ALA A 53 -3.94 0.40 -3.12
C ALA A 53 -5.42 0.51 -3.53
N LYS A 54 -5.80 -0.01 -4.71
CA LYS A 54 -7.20 -0.02 -5.16
C LYS A 54 -8.12 -0.77 -4.21
N ALA A 55 -7.70 -1.93 -3.72
CA ALA A 55 -8.49 -2.72 -2.77
C ALA A 55 -8.75 -1.98 -1.45
N ILE A 56 -7.79 -1.17 -0.98
CA ILE A 56 -7.98 -0.33 0.20
C ILE A 56 -8.97 0.80 -0.09
N CYS A 57 -8.79 1.55 -1.19
CA CYS A 57 -9.68 2.66 -1.54
C CYS A 57 -11.12 2.22 -1.83
N GLU A 58 -11.31 1.01 -2.37
CA GLU A 58 -12.63 0.46 -2.68
C GLU A 58 -13.30 -0.18 -1.46
N ASN A 59 -12.58 -0.39 -0.37
CA ASN A 59 -13.16 -0.95 0.85
C ASN A 59 -13.89 0.15 1.65
N PRO A 60 -15.22 0.03 1.86
CA PRO A 60 -16.03 1.01 2.60
C PRO A 60 -15.59 1.29 4.05
N GLU A 61 -14.81 0.39 4.64
CA GLU A 61 -14.25 0.55 5.98
C GLU A 61 -13.19 1.65 6.03
N PHE A 62 -12.38 1.79 4.97
CA PHE A 62 -11.26 2.72 4.90
C PHE A 62 -11.54 3.97 4.06
N SER A 63 -12.61 3.95 3.25
CA SER A 63 -12.97 5.06 2.36
C SER A 63 -13.87 6.13 3.01
N ARG A 64 -14.25 5.96 4.28
CA ARG A 64 -15.02 6.94 5.05
C ARG A 64 -14.08 7.93 5.75
N VAL A 65 -13.63 8.93 5.01
CA VAL A 65 -13.06 10.17 5.54
C VAL A 65 -13.86 11.36 5.05
#